data_AF-A0A6A3FJI6-F1
#
_entry.id   AF-A0A6A3FJI6-F1
#
_cell.length_a   1.000
_cell.length_b   1.000
_cell.length_c   1.000
_cell.angle_alpha   90.00
_cell.angle_beta   90.00
_cell.angle_gamma   90.00
#
_symmetry.space_group_name_H-M   'P 1'
#
loop_
_entity.id
_entity.type
_entity.pdbx_description
1 polymer ?
#
loop_
_entity_poly.entity_id
_entity_poly.type
_entity_poly.pdbx_seq_one_letter_code
_entity_poly.pdbx_strand_id
1 'polypeptide(L)'
;MKPFNARGPKVGRPRLVRVDADNKRHAEQKSYNQGKTLRKALRGEDVMEVAQYIRTHKPGLEQLQSFLDTFEVRFTRHTKKKMTVQSRPPDAANTLTFRLPQTLVTKALEEIRKTSGSTVVDLACSQTATDVQWIVTIEGAGEFSEQQLKAMYYLGDLANTCKLGLQCYSWLMTSVDPLLEERCRAGGDTVCGETEAYAVAKELMKTWPHTQLPGFDFPIEWSNIYCAREETWYNDLVIEAFTTTLSAKYGKNKTIFLPQVQLPDTNEGN
;
A
#
# COMPACT_ATOMS: atom_id res chain seq x y z
N MET A 1 18.48 -37.49 51.12
CA MET A 1 17.94 -36.23 50.57
C MET A 1 18.70 -35.87 49.31
N LYS A 2 18.04 -35.80 48.13
CA LYS A 2 18.64 -35.26 46.91
C LYS A 2 18.48 -33.73 46.93
N PRO A 3 19.49 -32.93 46.56
CA PRO A 3 19.34 -31.49 46.52
C PRO A 3 18.33 -31.08 45.43
N PHE A 4 17.41 -30.19 45.81
CA PHE A 4 16.45 -29.55 44.91
C PHE A 4 17.24 -28.52 44.05
N ASN A 5 17.13 -28.64 42.72
CA ASN A 5 17.88 -27.90 41.68
C ASN A 5 19.39 -28.20 41.53
N ALA A 6 19.71 -29.21 40.71
CA ALA A 6 21.01 -29.25 40.03
C ALA A 6 21.07 -28.12 38.99
N ARG A 7 22.07 -27.24 39.07
CA ARG A 7 22.29 -26.20 38.05
C ARG A 7 22.52 -26.88 36.70
N GLY A 8 21.63 -26.62 35.73
CA GLY A 8 21.81 -27.08 34.36
C GLY A 8 23.14 -26.59 33.75
N PRO A 9 23.71 -27.31 32.78
CA PRO A 9 24.97 -26.91 32.16
C PRO A 9 24.85 -25.50 31.56
N LYS A 10 25.86 -24.65 31.82
CA LYS A 10 25.94 -23.31 31.24
C LYS A 10 26.14 -23.43 29.73
N VAL A 11 25.06 -23.50 28.97
CA VAL A 11 25.09 -23.27 27.52
C VAL A 11 25.50 -21.82 27.30
N GLY A 12 26.69 -21.62 26.73
CA GLY A 12 27.16 -20.29 26.34
C GLY A 12 26.21 -19.61 25.35
N ARG A 13 26.29 -18.28 25.26
CA ARG A 13 25.46 -17.50 24.32
C ARG A 13 25.60 -18.08 22.90
N PRO A 14 24.49 -18.39 22.19
CA PRO A 14 24.55 -18.85 20.81
C PRO A 14 25.44 -17.94 19.96
N ARG A 15 26.35 -18.55 19.21
CA ARG A 15 27.29 -17.79 18.35
C ARG A 15 26.49 -17.21 17.20
N LEU A 16 26.36 -15.88 17.16
CA LEU A 16 25.66 -15.17 16.09
C LEU A 16 26.35 -15.52 14.75
N VAL A 17 25.58 -16.02 13.77
CA VAL A 17 26.08 -16.26 12.42
C VAL A 17 26.25 -14.89 11.75
N ARG A 18 27.47 -14.34 11.83
CA ARG A 18 27.78 -12.98 11.36
C ARG A 18 27.46 -12.78 9.88
N VAL A 19 27.66 -13.81 9.06
CA VAL A 19 27.41 -13.79 7.61
C VAL A 19 25.94 -13.49 7.30
N ASP A 20 25.00 -14.20 7.94
CA ASP A 20 23.56 -13.98 7.71
C ASP A 20 23.11 -12.61 8.21
N ALA A 21 23.66 -12.16 9.34
CA ALA A 21 23.39 -10.84 9.90
C ALA A 21 23.91 -9.72 8.98
N ASP A 22 25.10 -9.88 8.43
CA ASP A 22 25.72 -8.92 7.50
C ASP A 22 24.96 -8.88 6.16
N ASN A 23 24.60 -10.05 5.61
CA ASN A 23 23.78 -10.14 4.40
C ASN A 23 22.42 -9.46 4.57
N LYS A 24 21.75 -9.70 5.71
CA LYS A 24 20.48 -9.06 6.04
C LYS A 24 20.63 -7.54 6.13
N ARG A 25 21.67 -7.07 6.82
CA ARG A 25 21.97 -5.63 6.94
C ARG A 25 22.26 -4.99 5.58
N HIS A 26 22.99 -5.68 4.70
CA HIS A 26 23.24 -5.20 3.34
C HIS A 26 21.96 -5.12 2.51
N ALA A 27 21.06 -6.10 2.61
CA ALA A 27 19.76 -6.09 1.94
C ALA A 27 18.87 -4.94 2.45
N GLU A 28 18.79 -4.75 3.77
CA GLU A 28 18.07 -3.64 4.40
C GLU A 28 18.63 -2.28 3.95
N GLN A 29 19.95 -2.13 3.88
CA GLN A 29 20.58 -0.90 3.39
C GLN A 29 20.27 -0.63 1.92
N LYS A 30 20.25 -1.68 1.08
CA LYS A 30 19.88 -1.57 -0.34
C LYS A 30 18.43 -1.10 -0.49
N SER A 31 17.51 -1.74 0.24
CA SER A 31 16.08 -1.37 0.27
C SER A 31 15.88 0.07 0.76
N TYR A 32 16.55 0.45 1.86
CA TYR A 32 16.53 1.82 2.35
C TYR A 32 16.99 2.79 1.26
N ASN A 33 18.08 2.51 0.55
CA ASN A 33 18.62 3.44 -0.45
C ASN A 33 17.70 3.69 -1.65
N GLN A 34 16.73 2.82 -1.96
CA GLN A 34 15.77 3.04 -3.05
C GLN A 34 14.94 4.32 -2.87
N GLY A 35 14.53 4.65 -1.64
CA GLY A 35 13.75 5.86 -1.34
C GLY A 35 14.58 7.13 -1.11
N LYS A 36 15.90 7.11 -1.38
CA LYS A 36 16.81 8.23 -1.03
C LYS A 36 16.43 9.54 -1.71
N THR A 37 16.00 9.49 -2.98
CA THR A 37 15.61 10.68 -3.74
C THR A 37 14.38 11.34 -3.13
N LEU A 38 13.35 10.56 -2.81
CA LEU A 38 12.14 11.06 -2.14
C LEU A 38 12.45 11.64 -0.77
N ARG A 39 13.26 10.95 0.06
CA ARG A 39 13.65 11.46 1.38
C ARG A 39 14.47 12.75 1.31
N LYS A 40 15.26 12.95 0.25
CA LYS A 40 16.00 14.20 0.04
C LYS A 40 15.05 15.33 -0.35
N ALA A 41 14.10 15.05 -1.24
CA ALA A 41 13.14 16.04 -1.73
C ALA A 41 12.11 16.45 -0.67
N LEU A 42 11.72 15.53 0.21
CA LEU A 42 10.60 15.70 1.16
C LEU A 42 11.06 15.86 2.61
N ARG A 43 12.28 16.32 2.81
CA ARG A 43 12.88 16.36 4.16
C ARG A 43 12.29 17.51 4.98
N GLY A 44 11.45 17.16 5.95
CA GLY A 44 10.86 18.13 6.88
C GLY A 44 9.68 18.91 6.28
N GLU A 45 9.20 18.49 5.10
CA GLU A 45 7.98 19.00 4.49
C GLU A 45 6.74 18.60 5.29
N ASP A 46 5.68 19.38 5.16
CA ASP A 46 4.38 19.10 5.74
C ASP A 46 3.74 17.85 5.11
N VAL A 47 2.92 17.13 5.87
CA VAL A 47 2.23 15.92 5.41
C VAL A 47 1.37 16.15 4.17
N MET A 48 0.79 17.35 4.00
CA MET A 48 0.02 17.71 2.81
C MET A 48 0.94 17.94 1.61
N GLU A 49 2.10 18.56 1.80
CA GLU A 49 3.12 18.75 0.76
C GLU A 49 3.69 17.41 0.31
N VAL A 50 3.97 16.50 1.26
CA VAL A 50 4.38 15.11 0.98
C VAL A 50 3.32 14.38 0.15
N ALA A 51 2.04 14.45 0.56
CA ALA A 51 0.95 13.83 -0.16
C ALA A 51 0.81 14.40 -1.59
N GLN A 52 0.88 15.72 -1.73
CA GLN A 52 0.76 16.39 -3.02
C GLN A 52 1.94 16.05 -3.95
N TYR A 53 3.16 16.02 -3.41
CA TYR A 53 4.34 15.65 -4.17
C TYR A 53 4.23 14.23 -4.71
N ILE A 54 3.82 13.26 -3.87
CA ILE A 54 3.68 11.85 -4.27
C ILE A 54 2.60 11.70 -5.35
N ARG A 55 1.44 12.37 -5.20
CA ARG A 55 0.37 12.36 -6.22
C ARG A 55 0.84 12.89 -7.57
N THR A 56 1.69 13.90 -7.55
CA THR A 56 2.18 14.56 -8.76
C THR A 56 3.27 13.75 -9.45
N HIS A 57 4.25 13.24 -8.68
CA HIS A 57 5.44 12.59 -9.21
C HIS A 57 5.27 11.09 -9.44
N LYS A 58 4.28 10.46 -8.81
CA LYS A 58 3.92 9.04 -8.99
C LYS A 58 5.15 8.11 -9.01
N PRO A 59 5.94 8.08 -7.91
CA PRO A 59 7.17 7.28 -7.87
C PRO A 59 6.88 5.78 -7.95
N GLY A 60 7.79 5.01 -8.54
CA GLY A 60 7.69 3.55 -8.61
C GLY A 60 7.60 2.90 -7.22
N LEU A 61 7.01 1.70 -7.17
CA LEU A 61 6.78 0.93 -5.94
C LEU A 61 8.01 0.83 -5.03
N GLU A 62 9.20 0.58 -5.59
CA GLU A 62 10.43 0.42 -4.80
C GLU A 62 10.82 1.69 -4.03
N GLN A 63 10.71 2.85 -4.69
CA GLN A 63 11.09 4.12 -4.09
C GLN A 63 10.04 4.54 -3.06
N LEU A 64 8.77 4.33 -3.42
CA LEU A 64 7.61 4.69 -2.64
C LEU A 64 7.54 3.92 -1.33
N GLN A 65 7.68 2.59 -1.38
CA GLN A 65 7.70 1.74 -0.19
C GLN A 65 8.86 2.14 0.74
N SER A 66 10.06 2.28 0.19
CA SER A 66 11.26 2.66 0.94
C SER A 66 11.13 4.02 1.62
N PHE A 67 10.42 4.97 1.00
CA PHE A 67 10.08 6.25 1.61
C PHE A 67 9.03 6.11 2.72
N LEU A 68 7.89 5.48 2.42
CA LEU A 68 6.75 5.39 3.33
C LEU A 68 7.04 4.57 4.61
N ASP A 69 7.92 3.57 4.54
CA ASP A 69 8.39 2.82 5.72
C ASP A 69 9.18 3.70 6.70
N THR A 70 9.81 4.76 6.19
CA THR A 70 10.62 5.68 6.99
C THR A 70 9.86 6.95 7.37
N PHE A 71 8.70 7.20 6.77
CA PHE A 71 7.88 8.36 7.07
C PHE A 71 7.24 8.19 8.46
N GLU A 72 7.48 9.17 9.34
CA GLU A 72 7.20 9.02 10.77
C GLU A 72 5.71 8.76 11.04
N VAL A 73 5.41 7.69 11.79
CA VAL A 73 4.06 7.40 12.30
C VAL A 73 4.03 7.59 13.81
N ARG A 74 3.35 8.62 14.28
CA ARG A 74 3.19 8.89 15.72
C ARG A 74 1.92 8.26 16.25
N PHE A 75 1.80 8.20 17.59
CA PHE A 75 0.57 7.76 18.27
C PHE A 75 0.12 6.32 17.96
N THR A 76 1.04 5.44 17.58
CA THR A 76 0.76 4.02 17.29
C THR A 76 0.17 3.24 18.46
N ARG A 77 0.49 3.65 19.70
CA ARG A 77 -0.04 3.06 20.95
C ARG A 77 -1.08 3.94 21.63
N HIS A 78 -1.74 4.81 20.88
CA HIS A 78 -2.70 5.75 21.44
C HIS A 78 -3.97 5.03 21.89
N THR A 79 -4.33 5.21 23.17
CA THR A 79 -5.45 4.51 23.82
C THR A 79 -6.66 5.40 24.04
N LYS A 80 -6.47 6.73 24.03
CA LYS A 80 -7.55 7.70 24.19
C LYS A 80 -8.40 7.72 22.93
N LYS A 81 -9.71 7.85 23.11
CA LYS A 81 -10.70 7.75 22.02
C LYS A 81 -11.58 8.98 21.89
N LYS A 82 -11.50 9.92 22.83
CA LYS A 82 -12.35 11.11 22.78
C LYS A 82 -11.88 12.00 21.64
N MET A 83 -12.79 12.27 20.72
CA MET A 83 -12.62 13.19 19.60
C MET A 83 -13.69 14.26 19.71
N THR A 84 -13.33 15.50 19.42
CA THR A 84 -14.27 16.63 19.35
C THR A 84 -14.12 17.27 17.99
N VAL A 85 -15.23 17.50 17.29
CA VAL A 85 -15.25 18.09 15.95
C VAL A 85 -15.77 19.51 16.05
N GLN A 86 -15.10 20.45 15.38
CA GLN A 86 -15.49 21.85 15.32
C GLN A 86 -15.30 22.37 13.90
N SER A 87 -16.11 23.35 13.53
CA SER A 87 -15.96 24.12 12.30
C SER A 87 -15.39 25.50 12.65
N ARG A 88 -14.23 25.86 12.07
CA ARG A 88 -13.61 27.18 12.30
C ARG A 88 -12.89 27.68 11.04
N PRO A 89 -12.59 28.99 10.93
CA PRO A 89 -11.78 29.51 9.84
C PRO A 89 -10.39 28.84 9.80
N PRO A 90 -9.71 28.84 8.63
CA PRO A 90 -8.37 28.30 8.52
C PRO A 90 -7.41 29.01 9.48
N ASP A 91 -6.80 28.27 10.40
CA ASP A 91 -5.72 28.78 11.24
C ASP A 91 -4.39 28.83 10.47
N ALA A 92 -3.40 29.52 11.04
CA ALA A 92 -2.02 29.40 10.59
C ALA A 92 -1.61 27.92 10.55
N ALA A 93 -1.05 27.50 9.41
CA ALA A 93 -0.73 26.11 9.15
C ALA A 93 0.23 25.55 10.22
N ASN A 94 -0.24 24.57 11.00
CA ASN A 94 0.64 23.73 11.80
C ASN A 94 1.38 22.79 10.87
N THR A 95 2.70 22.94 10.76
CA THR A 95 3.56 22.02 10.01
C THR A 95 3.59 20.66 10.70
N LEU A 96 3.05 19.64 10.03
CA LEU A 96 3.00 18.26 10.50
C LEU A 96 3.93 17.40 9.64
N THR A 97 5.12 17.08 10.15
CA THR A 97 6.10 16.24 9.45
C THR A 97 5.93 14.74 9.70
N PHE A 98 4.74 14.32 10.16
CA PHE A 98 4.42 12.93 10.53
C PHE A 98 2.98 12.60 10.16
N ARG A 99 2.63 11.31 10.12
CA ARG A 99 1.24 10.83 10.02
C ARG A 99 0.77 10.13 11.28
N LEU A 100 -0.55 10.07 11.44
CA LEU A 100 -1.20 9.24 12.45
C LEU A 100 -1.38 7.79 11.93
N PRO A 101 -1.65 6.81 12.81
CA PRO A 101 -1.94 5.44 12.39
C PRO A 101 -3.26 5.39 11.61
N GLN A 102 -3.35 4.53 10.59
CA GLN A 102 -4.51 4.47 9.68
C GLN A 102 -5.84 4.36 10.44
N THR A 103 -5.87 3.51 11.49
CA THR A 103 -7.06 3.30 12.32
C THR A 103 -7.53 4.54 13.07
N LEU A 104 -6.62 5.44 13.44
CA LEU A 104 -6.94 6.69 14.12
C LEU A 104 -7.43 7.73 13.11
N VAL A 105 -6.79 7.80 11.93
CA VAL A 105 -7.19 8.69 10.84
C VAL A 105 -8.59 8.36 10.35
N THR A 106 -8.88 7.09 10.08
CA THR A 106 -10.21 6.65 9.64
C THR A 106 -11.29 7.05 10.64
N LYS A 107 -11.06 6.83 11.94
CA LYS A 107 -12.01 7.23 13.00
C LYS A 107 -12.22 8.74 13.05
N ALA A 108 -11.14 9.52 12.93
CA ALA A 108 -11.24 10.97 12.94
C ALA A 108 -12.07 11.50 11.74
N LEU A 109 -11.84 10.94 10.55
CA LEU A 109 -12.63 11.28 9.34
C LEU A 109 -14.10 10.84 9.47
N GLU A 110 -14.37 9.69 10.09
CA GLU A 110 -15.74 9.24 10.38
C GLU A 110 -16.45 10.19 11.35
N GLU A 111 -15.78 10.68 12.40
CA GLU A 111 -16.37 11.66 13.33
C GLU A 111 -16.69 13.00 12.63
N ILE A 112 -15.82 13.47 11.72
CA ILE A 112 -16.13 14.63 10.88
C ILE A 112 -17.40 14.37 10.08
N ARG A 113 -17.45 13.23 9.36
CA ARG A 113 -18.59 12.88 8.51
C ARG A 113 -19.91 12.79 9.29
N LYS A 114 -19.88 12.26 10.51
CA LYS A 114 -21.06 12.23 11.40
C LYS A 114 -21.52 13.62 11.79
N THR A 115 -20.58 14.54 12.03
CA THR A 115 -20.85 15.89 12.51
C THR A 115 -21.29 16.84 11.39
N SER A 116 -20.69 16.73 10.20
CA SER A 116 -20.94 17.62 9.06
C SER A 116 -22.27 17.36 8.37
N GLY A 117 -22.96 16.25 8.67
CA GLY A 117 -23.96 15.67 7.79
C GLY A 117 -23.29 15.15 6.51
N SER A 118 -23.86 14.13 5.87
CA SER A 118 -23.29 13.49 4.68
C SER A 118 -23.38 14.39 3.44
N THR A 119 -22.64 15.49 3.39
CA THR A 119 -22.36 16.21 2.14
C THR A 119 -21.14 15.57 1.49
N VAL A 120 -21.33 14.99 0.31
CA VAL A 120 -20.27 14.41 -0.51
C VAL A 120 -19.36 15.57 -0.96
N VAL A 121 -18.21 15.73 -0.31
CA VAL A 121 -17.22 16.75 -0.70
C VAL A 121 -16.26 16.12 -1.70
N ASP A 122 -16.39 16.53 -2.96
CA ASP A 122 -15.49 16.19 -4.06
C ASP A 122 -14.08 16.78 -3.80
N LEU A 123 -13.05 15.94 -3.90
CA LEU A 123 -11.65 16.32 -3.66
C LEU A 123 -11.04 17.13 -4.82
N ALA A 124 -11.78 17.37 -5.91
CA ALA A 124 -11.32 18.12 -7.08
C ALA A 124 -11.52 19.65 -6.99
N CYS A 125 -12.27 20.16 -5.99
CA CYS A 125 -12.51 21.60 -5.88
C CYS A 125 -11.34 22.33 -5.20
N SER A 126 -10.74 23.29 -5.91
CA SER A 126 -9.82 24.28 -5.34
C SER A 126 -10.56 25.14 -4.31
N GLN A 127 -10.31 24.90 -3.01
CA GLN A 127 -10.93 25.66 -1.93
C GLN A 127 -10.32 27.07 -1.87
N THR A 128 -11.17 28.09 -1.92
CA THR A 128 -10.78 29.48 -1.66
C THR A 128 -10.58 29.71 -0.16
N ALA A 129 -9.70 30.65 0.20
CA ALA A 129 -9.26 30.94 1.58
C ALA A 129 -10.35 31.44 2.57
N THR A 130 -11.63 31.31 2.22
CA THR A 130 -12.80 31.75 2.99
C THR A 130 -13.68 30.58 3.45
N ASP A 131 -13.35 29.34 3.08
CA ASP A 131 -14.16 28.18 3.44
C ASP A 131 -13.89 27.72 4.89
N VAL A 132 -14.98 27.46 5.60
CA VAL A 132 -14.99 26.89 6.95
C VAL A 132 -14.28 25.53 6.93
N GLN A 133 -13.27 25.35 7.77
CA GLN A 133 -12.51 24.11 7.86
C GLN A 133 -13.02 23.24 9.03
N TRP A 134 -13.21 21.95 8.77
CA TRP A 134 -13.47 20.97 9.83
C TRP A 134 -12.18 20.57 10.53
N ILE A 135 -12.18 20.65 11.85
CA ILE A 135 -11.04 20.31 12.70
C ILE A 135 -11.48 19.29 13.74
N VAL A 136 -10.63 18.29 13.94
CA VAL A 136 -10.80 17.26 14.96
C VAL A 136 -9.73 17.44 16.02
N THR A 137 -10.16 17.66 17.25
CA THR A 137 -9.30 17.58 18.43
C THR A 137 -9.31 16.14 18.94
N ILE A 138 -8.18 15.46 18.86
CA ILE A 138 -7.96 14.11 19.38
C ILE A 138 -7.28 14.22 20.74
N GLU A 139 -7.93 13.70 21.78
CA GLU A 139 -7.46 13.84 23.16
C GLU A 139 -6.04 13.27 23.35
N GLY A 140 -5.07 14.14 23.58
CA GLY A 140 -3.66 13.76 23.78
C GLY A 140 -2.86 13.53 22.50
N ALA A 141 -3.44 13.74 21.32
CA ALA A 141 -2.71 13.77 20.05
C ALA A 141 -2.70 15.16 19.38
N GLY A 142 -3.67 16.01 19.70
CA GLY A 142 -3.73 17.41 19.23
C GLY A 142 -4.88 17.65 18.25
N GLU A 143 -4.77 18.74 17.51
CA GLU A 143 -5.79 19.17 16.54
C GLU A 143 -5.32 18.91 15.12
N PHE A 144 -6.24 18.40 14.29
CA PHE A 144 -5.97 18.07 12.89
C PHE A 144 -7.11 18.56 12.03
N SER A 145 -6.78 19.22 10.92
CA SER A 145 -7.78 19.56 9.91
C SER A 145 -8.20 18.34 9.09
N GLU A 146 -9.38 18.40 8.49
CA GLU A 146 -9.87 17.39 7.56
C GLU A 146 -8.89 17.16 6.39
N GLN A 147 -8.29 18.22 5.85
CA GLN A 147 -7.33 18.13 4.75
C GLN A 147 -6.05 17.39 5.18
N GLN A 148 -5.50 17.70 6.37
CA GLN A 148 -4.36 16.97 6.93
C GLN A 148 -4.70 15.49 7.16
N LEU A 149 -5.89 15.19 7.68
CA LEU A 149 -6.35 13.81 7.87
C LEU A 149 -6.52 13.07 6.54
N LYS A 150 -7.07 13.70 5.50
CA LYS A 150 -7.17 13.13 4.14
C LYS A 150 -5.78 12.87 3.54
N ALA A 151 -4.81 13.75 3.75
CA ALA A 151 -3.42 13.54 3.33
C ALA A 151 -2.78 12.36 4.07
N MET A 152 -2.93 12.28 5.39
CA MET A 152 -2.45 11.16 6.19
C MET A 152 -3.10 9.83 5.80
N TYR A 153 -4.41 9.83 5.54
CA TYR A 153 -5.16 8.66 5.09
C TYR A 153 -4.60 8.15 3.76
N TYR A 154 -4.42 9.06 2.79
CA TYR A 154 -3.85 8.75 1.49
C TYR A 154 -2.46 8.12 1.60
N LEU A 155 -1.56 8.71 2.38
CA LEU A 155 -0.20 8.17 2.57
C LEU A 155 -0.22 6.81 3.28
N GLY A 156 -1.11 6.62 4.25
CA GLY A 156 -1.24 5.36 4.97
C GLY A 156 -1.87 4.24 4.14
N ASP A 157 -2.86 4.56 3.31
CA ASP A 157 -3.45 3.64 2.34
C ASP A 157 -2.41 3.22 1.29
N LEU A 158 -1.68 4.20 0.74
CA LEU A 158 -0.61 3.95 -0.21
C LEU A 158 0.50 3.07 0.38
N ALA A 159 0.83 3.23 1.67
CA ALA A 159 1.79 2.35 2.35
C ALA A 159 1.28 0.91 2.44
N ASN A 160 -0.02 0.70 2.68
CA ASN A 160 -0.62 -0.63 2.64
C ASN A 160 -0.59 -1.23 1.22
N THR A 161 -0.94 -0.44 0.22
CA THR A 161 -0.85 -0.84 -1.20
C THR A 161 0.56 -1.26 -1.57
N CYS A 162 1.58 -0.51 -1.12
CA CYS A 162 2.97 -0.86 -1.39
C CYS A 162 3.40 -2.16 -0.72
N LYS A 163 2.94 -2.40 0.52
CA LYS A 163 3.17 -3.67 1.21
C LYS A 163 2.57 -4.85 0.45
N LEU A 164 1.34 -4.71 -0.09
CA LEU A 164 0.73 -5.74 -0.94
C LEU A 164 1.54 -5.96 -2.22
N GLY A 165 2.03 -4.89 -2.84
CA GLY A 165 2.90 -4.96 -4.01
C GLY A 165 4.19 -5.74 -3.74
N LEU A 166 4.85 -5.49 -2.61
CA LEU A 166 6.04 -6.25 -2.21
C LEU A 166 5.73 -7.74 -1.92
N GLN A 167 4.56 -8.05 -1.37
CA GLN A 167 4.15 -9.44 -1.17
C GLN A 167 3.94 -10.14 -2.51
N CYS A 168 3.31 -9.47 -3.48
CA CYS A 168 3.14 -9.97 -4.84
C CYS A 168 4.49 -10.16 -5.53
N TYR A 169 5.40 -9.19 -5.44
CA TYR A 169 6.78 -9.32 -5.93
C TYR A 169 7.49 -10.54 -5.32
N SER A 170 7.42 -10.69 -3.99
CA SER A 170 8.03 -11.83 -3.31
C SER A 170 7.48 -13.14 -3.84
N TRP A 171 6.15 -13.26 -3.97
CA TRP A 171 5.50 -14.45 -4.50
C TRP A 171 5.91 -14.75 -5.96
N LEU A 172 5.96 -13.74 -6.82
CA LEU A 172 6.46 -13.90 -8.20
C LEU A 172 7.86 -14.49 -8.22
N MET A 173 8.76 -13.94 -7.40
CA MET A 173 10.17 -14.33 -7.41
C MET A 173 10.45 -15.66 -6.70
N THR A 174 9.70 -16.01 -5.66
CA THR A 174 9.97 -17.24 -4.87
C THR A 174 9.15 -18.43 -5.31
N SER A 175 7.97 -18.20 -5.88
CA SER A 175 7.02 -19.26 -6.21
C SER A 175 6.81 -19.39 -7.72
N VAL A 176 6.58 -18.29 -8.44
CA VAL A 176 6.20 -18.36 -9.86
C VAL A 176 7.41 -18.54 -10.79
N ASP A 177 8.44 -17.71 -10.60
CA ASP A 177 9.63 -17.69 -11.44
C ASP A 177 10.34 -19.06 -11.48
N PRO A 178 10.61 -19.74 -10.34
CA PRO A 178 11.19 -21.08 -10.36
C PRO A 178 10.32 -22.12 -11.07
N LEU A 179 8.99 -22.03 -10.94
CA LEU A 179 8.05 -22.95 -11.61
C LEU A 179 8.06 -22.77 -13.13
N LEU A 180 8.19 -21.54 -13.61
CA LEU A 180 8.32 -21.27 -15.06
C LEU A 180 9.68 -21.77 -15.58
N GLU A 181 10.77 -21.54 -14.85
CA GLU A 181 12.08 -22.08 -15.22
C GLU A 181 12.06 -23.61 -15.33
N GLU A 182 11.43 -24.30 -14.36
CA GLU A 182 11.30 -25.76 -14.37
C GLU A 182 10.50 -26.25 -15.58
N ARG A 183 9.38 -25.58 -15.90
CA ARG A 183 8.57 -25.90 -17.08
C ARG A 183 9.33 -25.70 -18.39
N CYS A 184 10.09 -24.62 -18.52
CA CYS A 184 10.93 -24.38 -19.70
C CYS A 184 11.99 -25.48 -19.87
N ARG A 185 12.68 -25.85 -18.78
CA ARG A 185 13.66 -26.95 -18.79
C ARG A 185 13.02 -28.28 -19.18
N ALA A 186 11.83 -28.58 -18.66
CA ALA A 186 11.08 -29.80 -19.00
C ALA A 186 10.61 -29.82 -20.46
N GLY A 187 10.37 -28.65 -21.07
CA GLY A 187 10.03 -28.50 -22.49
C GLY A 187 11.21 -28.67 -23.45
N GLY A 188 12.44 -28.85 -22.95
CA GLY A 188 13.65 -28.95 -23.76
C GLY A 188 14.23 -27.59 -24.19
N ASP A 189 13.63 -26.49 -23.75
CA ASP A 189 14.14 -25.16 -24.01
C ASP A 189 15.25 -24.79 -23.01
N THR A 190 16.32 -24.20 -23.54
CA THR A 190 17.37 -23.62 -22.68
C THR A 190 16.83 -22.28 -22.18
N VAL A 191 16.75 -22.08 -20.86
CA VAL A 191 16.38 -20.79 -20.27
C VAL A 191 17.53 -19.81 -20.52
N CYS A 192 17.55 -19.19 -21.70
CA CYS A 192 18.50 -18.17 -22.10
C CYS A 192 17.83 -16.79 -21.98
N GLY A 193 17.55 -16.32 -20.76
CA GLY A 193 16.97 -14.99 -20.56
C GLY A 193 16.20 -14.79 -19.27
N GLU A 194 15.68 -13.58 -19.09
CA GLU A 194 14.70 -13.24 -18.03
C GLU A 194 13.39 -13.98 -18.33
N THR A 195 12.80 -14.68 -17.34
CA THR A 195 11.46 -15.27 -17.50
C THR A 195 10.39 -14.18 -17.58
N GLU A 196 9.19 -14.54 -18.05
CA GLU A 196 8.04 -13.63 -18.02
C GLU A 196 7.71 -13.17 -16.60
N ALA A 197 7.84 -14.06 -15.59
CA ALA A 197 7.61 -13.70 -14.18
C ALA A 197 8.64 -12.67 -13.69
N TYR A 198 9.91 -12.85 -14.05
CA TYR A 198 10.97 -11.89 -13.73
C TYR A 198 10.71 -10.52 -14.37
N ALA A 199 10.34 -10.51 -15.67
CA ALA A 199 10.04 -9.28 -16.39
C ALA A 199 8.87 -8.53 -15.75
N VAL A 200 7.77 -9.24 -15.40
CA VAL A 200 6.63 -8.66 -14.69
C VAL A 200 7.03 -8.14 -13.32
N ALA A 201 7.82 -8.88 -12.54
CA ALA A 201 8.28 -8.45 -11.22
C ALA A 201 9.14 -7.17 -11.28
N LYS A 202 10.00 -7.05 -12.31
CA LYS A 202 10.83 -5.87 -12.55
C LYS A 202 10.01 -4.64 -12.93
N GLU A 203 8.99 -4.81 -13.77
CA GLU A 203 8.07 -3.72 -14.14
C GLU A 203 7.20 -3.31 -12.95
N LEU A 204 6.68 -4.28 -12.18
CA LEU A 204 5.90 -4.02 -10.97
C LEU A 204 6.65 -3.13 -9.97
N MET A 205 7.96 -3.36 -9.78
CA MET A 205 8.79 -2.58 -8.84
C MET A 205 9.03 -1.13 -9.29
N LYS A 206 9.02 -0.87 -10.60
CA LYS A 206 9.28 0.45 -11.18
C LYS A 206 8.01 1.25 -11.42
N THR A 207 6.86 0.59 -11.45
CA THR A 207 5.60 1.20 -11.83
C THR A 207 4.91 1.83 -10.62
N TRP A 208 4.25 2.97 -10.84
CA TRP A 208 3.36 3.57 -9.86
C TRP A 208 2.13 2.66 -9.65
N PRO A 209 1.74 2.32 -8.41
CA PRO A 209 0.68 1.33 -8.16
C PRO A 209 -0.66 1.60 -8.85
N HIS A 210 -1.04 2.88 -9.00
CA HIS A 210 -2.30 3.25 -9.66
C HIS A 210 -2.11 3.61 -11.14
N THR A 211 -1.12 3.02 -11.79
CA THR A 211 -0.98 3.08 -13.25
C THR A 211 -1.90 2.03 -13.85
N GLN A 212 -2.58 2.36 -14.95
CA GLN A 212 -3.40 1.40 -15.68
C GLN A 212 -2.53 0.28 -16.25
N LEU A 213 -3.00 -0.96 -16.12
CA LEU A 213 -2.36 -2.14 -16.67
C LEU A 213 -2.58 -2.16 -18.18
N PRO A 214 -1.52 -2.28 -19.00
CA PRO A 214 -1.65 -2.25 -20.45
C PRO A 214 -2.38 -3.49 -20.99
N GLY A 215 -3.11 -3.33 -22.09
CA GLY A 215 -3.76 -4.44 -22.81
C GLY A 215 -5.20 -4.75 -22.40
N PHE A 216 -5.83 -3.90 -21.58
CA PHE A 216 -7.22 -4.03 -21.16
C PHE A 216 -8.02 -2.75 -21.46
N ASP A 217 -9.24 -2.91 -21.95
CA ASP A 217 -10.15 -1.81 -22.32
C ASP A 217 -10.99 -1.28 -21.14
N PHE A 218 -10.65 -1.69 -19.91
CA PHE A 218 -11.30 -1.30 -18.67
C PHE A 218 -10.24 -0.86 -17.64
N PRO A 219 -10.62 -0.10 -16.58
CA PRO A 219 -9.67 0.60 -15.72
C PRO A 219 -9.06 -0.33 -14.65
N ILE A 220 -8.37 -1.39 -15.08
CA ILE A 220 -7.54 -2.21 -14.19
C ILE A 220 -6.17 -1.56 -14.00
N GLU A 221 -5.73 -1.45 -12.75
CA GLU A 221 -4.45 -0.90 -12.35
C GLU A 221 -3.47 -1.98 -11.86
N TRP A 222 -2.19 -1.64 -11.77
CA TRP A 222 -1.17 -2.51 -11.16
C TRP A 222 -1.50 -2.90 -9.72
N SER A 223 -2.08 -2.00 -8.94
CA SER A 223 -2.48 -2.29 -7.56
C SER A 223 -3.54 -3.40 -7.46
N ASN A 224 -4.38 -3.57 -8.48
CA ASN A 224 -5.40 -4.60 -8.50
C ASN A 224 -4.79 -6.00 -8.55
N ILE A 225 -3.65 -6.18 -9.23
CA ILE A 225 -2.98 -7.49 -9.33
C ILE A 225 -2.12 -7.83 -8.11
N TYR A 226 -1.91 -6.90 -7.16
CA TYR A 226 -1.13 -7.19 -5.94
C TYR A 226 -1.79 -8.27 -5.06
N CYS A 227 -3.07 -8.57 -5.29
CA CYS A 227 -3.77 -9.68 -4.68
C CYS A 227 -3.39 -11.06 -5.26
N ALA A 228 -2.65 -11.15 -6.38
CA ALA A 228 -2.24 -12.41 -6.98
C ALA A 228 -1.16 -13.09 -6.13
N ARG A 229 -1.61 -13.92 -5.18
CA ARG A 229 -0.80 -14.75 -4.28
C ARG A 229 -1.66 -15.86 -3.71
N GLU A 230 -1.05 -16.76 -2.94
CA GLU A 230 -1.80 -17.82 -2.25
C GLU A 230 -2.70 -17.23 -1.16
N GLU A 231 -3.85 -17.88 -0.94
CA GLU A 231 -4.81 -17.57 0.14
C GLU A 231 -5.42 -16.15 0.10
N THR A 232 -5.50 -15.54 -1.08
CA THR A 232 -6.12 -14.22 -1.27
C THR A 232 -7.34 -14.27 -2.16
N TRP A 233 -8.20 -13.26 -1.95
CA TRP A 233 -9.37 -13.02 -2.77
C TRP A 233 -8.96 -12.13 -3.94
N TYR A 234 -9.25 -12.60 -5.15
CA TYR A 234 -9.14 -11.79 -6.36
C TYR A 234 -10.30 -10.79 -6.41
N ASN A 235 -10.00 -9.56 -6.82
CA ASN A 235 -11.06 -8.58 -7.10
C ASN A 235 -11.67 -8.84 -8.48
N ASP A 236 -12.85 -8.29 -8.70
CA ASP A 236 -13.64 -8.49 -9.92
C ASP A 236 -12.89 -8.04 -11.18
N LEU A 237 -12.08 -6.98 -11.09
CA LEU A 237 -11.26 -6.48 -12.20
C LEU A 237 -10.18 -7.49 -12.62
N VAL A 238 -9.54 -8.18 -11.68
CA VAL A 238 -8.56 -9.24 -11.99
C VAL A 238 -9.26 -10.45 -12.60
N ILE A 239 -10.45 -10.81 -12.11
CA ILE A 239 -11.25 -11.89 -12.69
C ILE A 239 -11.67 -11.54 -14.13
N GLU A 240 -12.06 -10.29 -14.38
CA GLU A 240 -12.36 -9.78 -15.72
C GLU A 240 -11.15 -9.83 -16.64
N ALA A 241 -9.99 -9.36 -16.17
CA ALA A 241 -8.74 -9.41 -16.93
C ALA A 241 -8.34 -10.82 -17.31
N PHE A 242 -8.47 -11.76 -16.37
CA PHE A 242 -8.20 -13.16 -16.63
C PHE A 242 -9.17 -13.75 -17.66
N THR A 243 -10.47 -13.48 -17.50
CA THR A 243 -11.52 -13.90 -18.44
C THR A 243 -11.27 -13.36 -19.86
N THR A 244 -10.95 -12.06 -19.98
CA THR A 244 -10.61 -11.40 -21.24
C THR A 244 -9.37 -12.02 -21.89
N THR A 245 -8.34 -12.32 -21.10
CA THR A 245 -7.12 -13.01 -21.58
C THR A 245 -7.44 -14.41 -22.11
N LEU A 246 -8.26 -15.18 -21.40
CA LEU A 246 -8.70 -16.50 -21.84
C LEU A 246 -9.56 -16.44 -23.10
N SER A 247 -10.47 -15.46 -23.20
CA SER A 247 -11.30 -15.24 -24.38
C SER A 247 -10.47 -14.89 -25.61
N ALA A 248 -9.46 -14.02 -25.47
CA ALA A 248 -8.54 -13.70 -26.56
C ALA A 248 -7.76 -14.95 -27.04
N LYS A 249 -7.33 -15.81 -26.09
CA LYS A 249 -6.54 -17.01 -26.41
C LYS A 249 -7.37 -18.16 -26.99
N TYR A 250 -8.59 -18.36 -26.48
CA TYR A 250 -9.40 -19.55 -26.75
C TYR A 250 -10.77 -19.25 -27.37
N GLY A 251 -11.10 -18.00 -27.71
CA GLY A 251 -12.42 -17.59 -28.19
C GLY A 251 -12.86 -18.22 -29.53
N LYS A 252 -11.94 -18.88 -30.25
CA LYS A 252 -12.26 -19.68 -31.44
C LYS A 252 -12.76 -21.11 -31.11
N ASN A 253 -12.75 -21.50 -29.83
CA ASN A 253 -13.22 -22.81 -29.37
C ASN A 253 -14.69 -22.74 -28.89
N LYS A 254 -15.26 -23.89 -28.53
CA LYS A 254 -16.63 -23.99 -27.95
C LYS A 254 -16.75 -23.44 -26.52
N THR A 255 -15.79 -22.64 -26.06
CA THR A 255 -15.76 -22.12 -24.69
C THR A 255 -16.63 -20.87 -24.59
N ILE A 256 -17.62 -20.90 -23.69
CA ILE A 256 -18.49 -19.76 -23.41
C ILE A 256 -17.91 -19.02 -22.19
N PHE A 257 -17.66 -17.72 -22.34
CA PHE A 257 -17.28 -16.84 -21.25
C PHE A 257 -18.51 -16.05 -20.81
N LEU A 258 -18.91 -16.20 -19.55
CA LEU A 258 -20.04 -15.46 -19.01
C LEU A 258 -19.64 -14.00 -18.77
N PRO A 259 -20.53 -13.03 -19.03
CA PRO A 259 -20.29 -11.64 -18.65
C PRO A 259 -20.21 -11.51 -17.13
N GLN A 260 -19.56 -10.44 -16.66
CA GLN A 260 -19.54 -10.04 -15.25
C GLN A 260 -20.97 -9.96 -14.70
N VAL A 261 -21.16 -10.42 -13.46
CA VAL A 261 -22.45 -10.31 -12.78
C VAL A 261 -22.69 -8.84 -12.47
N GLN A 262 -23.57 -8.21 -13.24
CA GLN A 262 -24.11 -6.92 -12.88
C GLN A 262 -25.10 -7.15 -11.73
N LEU A 263 -24.76 -6.67 -10.53
CA LEU A 263 -25.76 -6.57 -9.48
C LEU A 263 -26.84 -5.60 -9.97
N PRO A 264 -28.13 -5.90 -9.76
CA PRO A 264 -29.20 -4.98 -10.12
C PRO A 264 -28.95 -3.64 -9.41
N ASP A 265 -29.11 -2.54 -10.14
CA ASP A 265 -29.03 -1.20 -9.55
C ASP A 265 -30.01 -1.14 -8.37
N THR A 266 -29.49 -0.93 -7.16
CA THR A 266 -30.29 -0.73 -5.95
C THR A 266 -31.08 0.58 -5.94
N ASN A 267 -31.20 1.24 -7.10
CA ASN A 267 -31.94 2.47 -7.32
C ASN A 267 -33.33 2.28 -7.96
N GLU A 268 -33.81 1.04 -8.11
CA GLU A 268 -35.22 0.81 -8.42
C GLU A 268 -35.98 0.33 -7.17
N GLY A 269 -36.55 1.30 -6.44
CA GLY A 269 -37.42 1.04 -5.29
C GLY A 269 -37.82 2.29 -4.51
N ASN A 270 -38.46 3.25 -5.18
CA ASN A 270 -39.42 4.17 -4.55
C ASN A 270 -40.80 3.52 -4.52
#